data_AF-A0A4Y8JV83-F1
#
_entry.id   AF-A0A4Y8JV83-F1
#
_cell.length_a   1.000
_cell.length_b   1.000
_cell.length_c   1.000
_cell.angle_alpha   90.00
_cell.angle_beta   90.00
_cell.angle_gamma   90.00
#
_symmetry.space_group_name_H-M   'P 1'
#
loop_
_entity.id
_entity.type
_entity.pdbx_description
1 polymer ?
#
loop_
_entity_poly.entity_id
_entity_poly.type
_entity_poly.pdbx_seq_one_letter_code
_entity_poly.pdbx_strand_id
1 'polypeptide(L)'
;MTKNWTPLAFVYLALALAGLVGTWTFNVLAIVQLRDFVGDWVNSGPAVSSLTVDLLVVAVAGSILIIVEARRLGMKRGWLYVVLSGLTAFAFTFPLFLAMRERALQARRLQVAPAGTQPG
;
A
#
# COMPACT_ATOMS: atom_id res chain seq x y z
N MET A 1 -22.47 -9.03 3.81
CA MET A 1 -21.19 -9.36 3.13
C MET A 1 -19.96 -8.57 3.64
N THR A 2 -20.08 -7.71 4.66
CA THR A 2 -18.98 -6.83 5.13
C THR A 2 -18.25 -7.33 6.38
N LYS A 3 -18.50 -8.56 6.83
CA LYS A 3 -18.08 -9.05 8.17
C LYS A 3 -16.59 -8.83 8.49
N ASN A 4 -15.73 -8.86 7.47
CA ASN A 4 -14.28 -8.75 7.62
C ASN A 4 -13.73 -7.33 7.33
N TRP A 5 -14.59 -6.37 6.97
CA TRP A 5 -14.18 -5.01 6.60
C TRP A 5 -14.40 -4.05 7.77
N THR A 6 -13.32 -3.42 8.22
CA THR A 6 -13.38 -2.39 9.27
C THR A 6 -13.35 -1.00 8.69
N PRO A 7 -13.75 0.02 9.48
CA PRO A 7 -13.55 1.42 9.12
C PRO A 7 -12.09 1.72 8.72
N LEU A 8 -11.12 1.15 9.44
CA LEU A 8 -9.70 1.32 9.14
C LEU A 8 -9.32 0.74 7.76
N ALA A 9 -9.86 -0.42 7.39
CA ALA A 9 -9.64 -0.99 6.06
C ALA A 9 -10.19 -0.07 4.95
N PHE A 10 -11.32 0.61 5.18
CA PHE A 10 -11.87 1.59 4.25
C PHE A 10 -11.02 2.86 4.15
N VAL A 11 -10.49 3.36 5.27
CA VAL A 11 -9.57 4.50 5.27
C VAL A 11 -8.34 4.19 4.42
N TYR A 12 -7.74 3.01 4.61
CA TYR A 12 -6.59 2.60 3.79
C TYR A 12 -6.94 2.40 2.32
N LEU A 13 -8.14 1.90 2.01
CA LEU A 13 -8.60 1.77 0.64
C LEU A 13 -8.79 3.14 -0.03
N ALA A 14 -9.36 4.11 0.69
CA ALA A 14 -9.51 5.48 0.21
C ALA A 14 -8.14 6.13 -0.04
N LEU A 15 -7.17 5.95 0.87
CA LEU A 15 -5.80 6.41 0.68
C LEU A 15 -5.13 5.71 -0.52
N ALA A 16 -5.38 4.42 -0.74
CA ALA A 16 -4.87 3.72 -1.92
C ALA A 16 -5.42 4.35 -3.20
N LEU A 17 -6.73 4.59 -3.28
CA LEU A 17 -7.34 5.23 -4.44
C LEU A 17 -6.81 6.64 -4.66
N ALA A 18 -6.67 7.44 -3.61
CA ALA A 18 -6.07 8.78 -3.68
C ALA A 18 -4.61 8.71 -4.17
N GLY A 19 -3.82 7.78 -3.66
CA GLY A 19 -2.44 7.53 -4.10
C GLY A 19 -2.37 7.10 -5.56
N LEU A 20 -3.28 6.23 -6.01
CA LEU A 20 -3.36 5.78 -7.40
C LEU A 20 -3.68 6.96 -8.32
N VAL A 21 -4.76 7.69 -8.04
CA VAL A 21 -5.19 8.85 -8.85
C VAL A 21 -4.11 9.92 -8.87
N GLY A 22 -3.53 10.26 -7.71
CA GLY A 22 -2.48 11.26 -7.61
C GLY A 22 -1.25 10.88 -8.43
N THR A 23 -0.69 9.69 -8.20
CA THR A 23 0.54 9.25 -8.88
C THR A 23 0.34 9.04 -10.38
N TRP A 24 -0.79 8.45 -10.80
CA TRP A 24 -1.07 8.27 -12.23
C TRP A 24 -1.31 9.57 -12.97
N THR A 25 -1.92 10.58 -12.33
CA THR A 25 -2.09 11.90 -12.97
C THR A 25 -0.74 12.50 -13.35
N PHE A 26 0.23 12.46 -12.45
CA PHE A 26 1.59 12.95 -12.72
C PHE A 26 2.35 12.06 -13.72
N ASN A 27 2.22 10.74 -13.62
CA ASN A 27 2.85 9.80 -14.57
C ASN A 27 2.29 9.95 -16.00
N VAL A 28 0.99 10.22 -16.17
CA VAL A 28 0.43 10.46 -17.50
C VAL A 28 0.93 11.78 -18.07
N LEU A 29 0.94 12.84 -17.25
CA LEU A 29 1.45 14.14 -17.65
C LEU A 29 2.93 14.08 -18.05
N ALA A 30 3.73 13.30 -17.33
CA ALA A 30 5.12 12.98 -17.66
C ALA A 30 5.29 12.42 -19.08
N ILE A 31 4.51 11.36 -19.37
CA ILE A 31 4.58 10.61 -20.62
C ILE A 31 4.13 11.52 -21.78
N VAL A 32 3.02 12.25 -21.58
CA VAL A 32 2.48 13.18 -22.59
C VAL A 32 3.45 14.32 -22.88
N GLN A 33 4.17 14.82 -21.87
CA GLN A 33 5.15 15.90 -22.01
C GLN A 33 6.54 15.43 -22.46
N LEU A 34 6.75 14.13 -22.69
CA LEU A 34 8.05 13.53 -23.03
C LEU A 34 9.18 13.98 -22.08
N ARG A 35 8.87 14.21 -20.80
CA ARG A 35 9.88 14.62 -19.83
C ARG A 35 10.88 13.50 -19.60
N ASP A 36 12.16 13.85 -19.49
CA ASP A 36 13.17 12.94 -18.95
C ASP A 36 12.99 12.85 -17.43
N PHE A 37 12.08 11.96 -17.01
CA PHE A 37 11.74 11.77 -15.61
C PHE A 37 12.93 11.40 -14.75
N VAL A 38 13.86 10.61 -15.30
CA VAL A 38 15.05 10.14 -14.58
C VAL A 38 16.07 11.26 -14.50
N GLY A 39 16.29 12.00 -15.59
CA GLY A 39 17.15 13.19 -15.61
C GLY A 39 16.67 14.29 -14.66
N ASP A 40 15.36 14.57 -14.63
CA ASP A 40 14.77 15.55 -13.71
C ASP A 40 14.96 15.10 -12.26
N TRP A 41 14.74 13.82 -11.93
CA TRP A 41 14.92 13.31 -10.57
C TRP A 41 16.36 13.43 -10.05
N VAL A 42 17.35 13.18 -10.91
CA VAL A 42 18.76 13.20 -10.54
C VAL A 42 19.32 14.63 -10.48
N ASN A 43 18.81 15.55 -11.30
CA ASN A 43 19.37 16.90 -11.45
C ASN A 43 18.62 18.01 -10.70
N SER A 44 17.48 17.72 -10.03
CA SER A 44 16.62 18.74 -9.39
C SER A 44 17.14 19.32 -8.05
N GLY A 45 18.40 19.07 -7.69
CA GLY A 45 19.03 19.64 -6.49
C GLY A 45 18.67 18.96 -5.15
N PRO A 46 19.27 19.42 -4.03
CA PRO A 46 19.28 18.68 -2.77
C PRO A 46 17.90 18.38 -2.15
N ALA A 47 16.91 19.24 -2.36
CA ALA A 47 15.56 19.06 -1.82
C ALA A 47 14.85 17.84 -2.42
N VAL A 48 14.97 17.62 -3.73
CA VAL A 48 14.41 16.44 -4.41
C VAL A 48 15.17 15.17 -4.03
N SER A 49 16.50 15.28 -3.86
CA SER A 49 17.32 14.16 -3.39
C SER A 49 16.95 13.73 -1.96
N SER A 50 16.70 14.67 -1.04
CA SER A 50 16.27 14.35 0.33
C SER A 50 14.93 13.61 0.34
N LEU A 51 13.92 14.12 -0.39
CA LEU A 51 12.61 13.50 -0.49
C LEU A 51 12.69 12.10 -1.14
N THR A 52 13.59 11.93 -2.12
CA THR A 52 13.88 10.63 -2.73
C THR A 52 14.42 9.63 -1.70
N VAL A 53 15.39 10.05 -0.88
CA VAL A 53 15.96 9.20 0.17
C VAL A 53 14.88 8.82 1.19
N ASP A 54 14.07 9.78 1.63
CA ASP A 54 12.96 9.53 2.57
C ASP A 54 11.98 8.49 2.00
N LEU A 55 11.57 8.66 0.75
CA LEU A 55 10.69 7.72 0.07
C LEU A 55 11.32 6.32 -0.09
N LEU A 56 12.61 6.24 -0.42
CA LEU A 56 13.32 4.96 -0.55
C LEU A 56 13.38 4.23 0.80
N VAL A 57 13.72 4.93 1.89
CA VAL A 57 13.77 4.35 3.24
C VAL A 57 12.39 3.82 3.64
N VAL A 58 11.33 4.61 3.43
CA VAL A 58 9.95 4.20 3.72
C VAL A 58 9.50 3.03 2.83
N ALA A 59 9.86 3.04 1.55
CA ALA A 59 9.53 1.97 0.63
C ALA A 59 10.21 0.64 1.01
N VAL A 60 11.48 0.67 1.43
CA VAL A 60 12.19 -0.51 1.92
C VAL A 60 11.55 -1.03 3.21
N ALA A 61 11.37 -0.16 4.21
CA ALA A 61 10.77 -0.54 5.48
C ALA A 61 9.35 -1.11 5.29
N GLY A 62 8.53 -0.47 4.46
CA GLY A 62 7.18 -0.94 4.17
C GLY A 62 7.14 -2.19 3.30
N SER A 63 8.12 -2.42 2.40
CA SER A 63 8.25 -3.69 1.66
C SER A 63 8.58 -4.85 2.59
N ILE A 64 9.45 -4.63 3.58
CA ILE A 64 9.72 -5.61 4.64
C ILE A 64 8.44 -5.92 5.41
N LEU A 65 7.70 -4.89 5.84
CA LEU A 65 6.41 -5.06 6.52
C LEU A 65 5.43 -5.89 5.68
N ILE A 66 5.29 -5.58 4.39
CA ILE A 66 4.42 -6.30 3.46
C ILE A 66 4.75 -7.80 3.47
N ILE A 67 6.02 -8.15 3.27
CA ILE A 67 6.46 -9.54 3.16
C ILE A 67 6.27 -10.28 4.50
N VAL A 68 6.69 -9.66 5.60
CA VAL A 68 6.64 -10.27 6.93
C VAL A 68 5.20 -10.47 7.38
N GLU A 69 4.34 -9.45 7.27
CA GLU A 69 2.95 -9.54 7.72
C GLU A 69 2.12 -10.44 6.80
N ALA A 70 2.35 -10.42 5.47
CA ALA A 70 1.69 -11.35 4.57
C ALA A 70 1.98 -12.82 4.95
N ARG A 71 3.24 -13.14 5.29
CA ARG A 71 3.63 -14.47 5.76
C ARG A 71 2.96 -14.81 7.09
N ARG A 72 3.01 -13.91 8.08
CA ARG A 72 2.37 -14.10 9.39
C ARG A 72 0.86 -14.35 9.28
N LEU A 73 0.21 -13.65 8.36
CA LEU A 73 -1.23 -13.75 8.11
C LEU A 73 -1.62 -14.87 7.13
N GLY A 74 -0.66 -15.61 6.57
CA GLY A 74 -0.93 -16.71 5.64
C GLY A 74 -1.42 -16.25 4.27
N MET A 75 -1.12 -15.00 3.88
CA MET A 75 -1.47 -14.43 2.58
C MET A 75 -0.51 -14.94 1.50
N LYS A 76 -0.99 -15.79 0.59
CA LYS A 76 -0.16 -16.46 -0.45
C LYS A 76 0.53 -15.53 -1.45
N ARG A 77 0.05 -14.29 -1.62
CA ARG A 77 0.48 -13.36 -2.69
C ARG A 77 0.97 -12.00 -2.17
N GLY A 78 1.48 -11.94 -0.94
CA GLY A 78 1.98 -10.69 -0.35
C GLY A 78 3.09 -9.99 -1.15
N TRP A 79 3.98 -10.77 -1.80
CA TRP A 79 5.05 -10.24 -2.64
C TRP A 79 4.54 -9.44 -3.86
N LEU A 80 3.30 -9.70 -4.30
CA LEU A 80 2.71 -9.02 -5.46
C LEU A 80 2.53 -7.52 -5.19
N TYR A 81 2.33 -7.10 -3.93
CA TYR A 81 2.25 -5.68 -3.59
C TYR A 81 3.58 -4.94 -3.78
N VAL A 82 4.71 -5.62 -3.54
CA VAL A 82 6.06 -5.08 -3.76
C VAL A 82 6.37 -5.01 -5.25
N VAL A 83 5.98 -6.02 -6.03
CA VAL A 83 6.16 -5.96 -7.49
C VAL A 83 5.27 -4.88 -8.10
N LEU A 84 4.00 -4.80 -7.67
CA LEU A 84 3.09 -3.74 -8.10
C LEU A 84 3.58 -2.35 -7.71
N SER A 85 4.29 -2.18 -6.59
CA SER A 85 4.82 -0.85 -6.22
C SER A 85 5.84 -0.33 -7.22
N GLY A 86 6.63 -1.23 -7.83
CA GLY A 86 7.57 -0.88 -8.89
C GLY A 86 6.89 -0.55 -10.22
N LEU A 87 5.71 -1.11 -10.48
CA LEU A 87 4.95 -0.87 -11.72
C LEU A 87 4.01 0.34 -11.65
N THR A 88 3.51 0.67 -10.46
CA THR A 88 2.49 1.70 -10.25
C THR A 88 3.04 2.83 -9.40
N ALA A 89 2.90 2.73 -8.08
CA ALA A 89 3.56 3.58 -7.10
C ALA A 89 3.41 2.96 -5.70
N PHE A 90 4.42 3.15 -4.86
CA PHE A 90 4.36 2.71 -3.46
C PHE A 90 3.22 3.41 -2.69
N ALA A 91 2.92 4.67 -3.02
CA ALA A 91 1.82 5.44 -2.43
C ALA A 91 0.42 4.83 -2.67
N PHE A 92 0.27 3.99 -3.70
CA PHE A 92 -0.96 3.23 -3.94
C PHE A 92 -0.90 1.86 -3.27
N THR A 93 0.14 1.10 -3.54
CA THR A 93 0.18 -0.32 -3.18
C THR A 93 0.36 -0.56 -1.69
N PHE A 94 1.05 0.33 -0.98
CA PHE A 94 1.25 0.20 0.46
C PHE A 94 -0.06 0.39 1.24
N PRO A 95 -0.87 1.46 1.05
CA PRO A 95 -2.19 1.54 1.66
C PRO A 95 -3.13 0.41 1.23
N LEU A 96 -3.07 -0.03 -0.03
CA LEU A 96 -3.86 -1.18 -0.48
C LEU A 96 -3.50 -2.46 0.30
N PHE A 97 -2.21 -2.70 0.53
CA PHE A 97 -1.76 -3.80 1.39
C PHE A 97 -2.30 -3.66 2.81
N LEU A 98 -2.24 -2.45 3.41
CA LEU A 98 -2.74 -2.21 4.76
C LEU A 98 -4.25 -2.51 4.88
N ALA A 99 -5.05 -2.13 3.88
CA ALA A 99 -6.47 -2.47 3.84
C ALA A 99 -6.70 -3.99 3.84
N MET A 100 -5.92 -4.72 3.05
CA MET A 100 -6.04 -6.17 2.90
C MET A 100 -5.50 -6.93 4.13
N ARG A 101 -4.45 -6.40 4.76
CA ARG A 101 -3.92 -6.85 6.04
C ARG A 101 -4.97 -6.75 7.13
N GLU A 102 -5.64 -5.60 7.25
CA GLU A 102 -6.69 -5.40 8.24
C GLU A 102 -7.86 -6.38 8.01
N ARG A 103 -8.25 -6.59 6.75
CA ARG A 103 -9.28 -7.58 6.39
C ARG A 103 -8.90 -9.00 6.81
N ALA A 104 -7.63 -9.38 6.65
CA ALA A 104 -7.12 -10.69 7.06
C ALA A 104 -7.07 -10.84 8.60
N LEU A 105 -6.67 -9.79 9.31
CA LEU A 105 -6.68 -9.74 10.78
C LEU A 105 -8.10 -9.93 11.33
N GLN A 106 -9.08 -9.24 10.76
CA GLN A 106 -10.47 -9.35 11.19
C GLN A 106 -11.07 -10.72 10.91
N ALA A 107 -10.78 -11.29 9.74
CA ALA A 107 -11.17 -12.66 9.44
C ALA A 107 -10.62 -13.65 10.48
N ARG A 108 -9.35 -13.51 10.88
CA ARG A 108 -8.76 -14.34 11.96
C ARG A 108 -9.41 -14.11 13.32
N ARG A 109 -9.67 -12.85 13.71
CA ARG A 109 -10.37 -12.52 14.97
C ARG A 109 -11.73 -13.19 15.06
N LEU A 110 -12.50 -13.15 13.97
CA LEU A 110 -13.82 -13.76 13.90
C LEU A 110 -13.81 -15.29 13.90
N GLN A 111 -12.69 -15.93 13.54
CA GLN A 111 -12.50 -17.37 13.63
C GLN A 111 -12.16 -17.82 15.07
N VAL A 112 -11.46 -16.97 15.81
CA VAL A 112 -11.03 -17.25 17.20
C VAL A 112 -12.11 -16.85 18.22
N ALA A 113 -13.05 -15.98 17.85
CA ALA A 113 -14.18 -15.61 18.72
C ALA A 113 -15.00 -16.87 19.08
N PRO A 114 -15.17 -17.20 20.38
CA PRO A 114 -15.90 -18.39 20.78
C PRO A 114 -17.33 -18.33 20.27
N ALA A 115 -17.79 -19.43 19.67
CA ALA A 115 -19.17 -19.60 19.26
C ALA A 115 -20.06 -19.70 20.50
N GLY A 116 -20.44 -18.56 21.09
CA GLY A 116 -21.40 -18.57 22.20
C GLY A 116 -21.24 -17.41 23.17
N THR A 117 -22.01 -16.35 22.91
CA THR A 117 -22.86 -15.71 23.92
C THR A 117 -24.00 -15.02 23.18
N GLN A 118 -25.11 -15.74 23.01
CA GLN A 118 -26.41 -15.12 22.72
C GLN A 118 -26.93 -14.51 24.03
N PRO A 119 -27.52 -13.30 24.03
CA PRO A 119 -28.46 -12.91 25.07
C PRO A 119 -29.84 -13.47 24.70
N GLY A 120 -30.40 -14.30 25.58
CA GLY A 120 -31.80 -14.74 25.54
C GLY A 120 -32.76 -13.70 26.10
#